data_AF-W6WG02-F1
#
_entry.id   AF-W6WG02-F1
#
_cell.length_a   1.000
_cell.length_b   1.000
_cell.length_c   1.000
_cell.angle_alpha   90.00
_cell.angle_beta   90.00
_cell.angle_gamma   90.00
#
_symmetry.space_group_name_H-M   'P 1'
#
loop_
_entity.id
_entity.type
_entity.pdbx_description
1 polymer ?
#
loop_
_entity_poly.entity_id
_entity_poly.type
_entity_poly.pdbx_seq_one_letter_code
_entity_poly.pdbx_strand_id
1 'polypeptide(L)'
;MTYVRELIPPRAPPALAVRSLAPARVAGIGVLLLWAALAIALVFMMINGWDQDKFQRYGPRYLHGLWTTISLVGLSVILGAILSAPIAFARMARNKVLNGIAYAYVYVFRSTPLLAQLFLIYYGLGSFRPELEAVGLWWFFREAWYCGLFSLTLNTAAYQAEILRGAIESVPRGQHEGAAALGLSKRNAFRKVILPQALIVALRPYGNEIVLLIKGSAVVAIVTVYDLMGETRYAFSRTFDYQTYLWAAIFYLAIVEALRHLWAFIEARLTRHLKR
;
A
#
# COMPACT_ATOMS: atom_id res chain seq x y z
N MET A 1 41.73 40.33 -46.20
CA MET A 1 41.98 39.73 -44.87
C MET A 1 41.56 40.74 -43.81
N THR A 2 40.39 40.53 -43.22
CA THR A 2 39.83 41.41 -42.19
C THR A 2 40.12 40.75 -40.85
N TYR A 3 41.10 41.27 -40.10
CA TYR A 3 41.39 40.80 -38.75
C TYR A 3 40.77 41.75 -37.72
N VAL A 4 40.20 41.17 -36.67
CA VAL A 4 39.56 41.89 -35.56
C VAL A 4 40.65 42.63 -34.77
N ARG A 5 40.57 43.96 -34.70
CA ARG A 5 41.55 44.82 -34.00
C ARG A 5 41.26 45.02 -32.52
N GLU A 6 40.08 44.64 -32.05
CA GLU A 6 39.68 44.85 -30.66
C GLU A 6 38.86 43.66 -30.15
N LEU A 7 39.38 43.00 -29.12
CA LEU A 7 38.63 42.01 -28.36
C LEU A 7 37.73 42.77 -27.37
N ILE A 8 36.41 42.52 -27.44
CA ILE A 8 35.46 43.11 -26.50
C ILE A 8 35.88 42.71 -25.08
N PRO A 9 36.11 43.66 -24.15
CA PRO A 9 36.52 43.32 -22.80
C PRO A 9 35.41 42.50 -22.11
N PRO A 10 35.77 41.49 -21.31
CA PRO A 10 34.80 40.66 -20.60
C PRO A 10 33.92 41.56 -19.71
N ARG A 11 32.62 41.65 -20.04
CA ARG A 11 31.64 42.32 -19.18
C ARG A 11 31.55 41.56 -17.86
N ALA A 12 31.62 42.29 -16.75
CA ALA A 12 31.38 41.72 -15.43
C ALA A 12 30.02 41.00 -15.41
N PRO A 13 29.92 39.80 -14.81
CA PRO A 13 28.65 39.12 -14.67
C PRO A 13 27.65 40.06 -13.99
N PRO A 14 26.38 40.09 -14.44
CA PRO A 14 25.35 40.89 -13.79
C PRO A 14 25.32 40.54 -12.29
N ALA A 15 25.19 41.55 -11.44
CA ALA A 15 25.15 41.35 -9.99
C ALA A 15 24.10 40.28 -9.66
N LEU A 16 24.51 39.26 -8.90
CA LEU A 16 23.60 38.19 -8.47
C LEU A 16 22.41 38.84 -7.77
N ALA A 17 21.21 38.67 -8.34
CA ALA A 17 20.01 39.18 -7.72
C ALA A 17 19.87 38.55 -6.33
N VAL A 18 19.98 39.37 -5.29
CA VAL A 18 19.74 38.95 -3.91
C VAL A 18 18.26 38.62 -3.83
N ARG A 19 17.91 37.33 -3.96
CA ARG A 19 16.53 36.87 -3.83
C ARG A 19 16.08 37.18 -2.40
N SER A 20 15.22 38.19 -2.24
CA SER A 20 14.50 38.42 -0.99
C SER A 20 13.78 37.14 -0.58
N LEU A 21 13.58 36.94 0.72
CA LEU A 21 12.81 35.82 1.23
C LEU A 21 11.40 35.92 0.65
N ALA A 22 11.12 35.12 -0.38
CA ALA A 22 9.80 35.04 -0.97
C ALA A 22 8.78 34.71 0.14
N PRO A 23 7.61 35.36 0.20
CA PRO A 23 6.58 35.06 1.20
C PRO A 23 6.25 33.56 1.28
N ALA A 24 6.29 32.86 0.14
CA ALA A 24 6.11 31.41 0.05
C ALA A 24 7.17 30.61 0.85
N ARG A 25 8.43 31.08 0.90
CA ARG A 25 9.50 30.44 1.68
C ARG A 25 9.28 30.65 3.17
N VAL A 26 8.86 31.85 3.59
CA VAL A 26 8.55 32.15 4.99
C VAL A 26 7.35 31.32 5.46
N ALA A 27 6.29 31.23 4.65
CA ALA A 27 5.15 30.36 4.92
C ALA A 27 5.57 28.89 5.01
N GLY A 28 6.39 28.42 4.07
CA GLY A 28 6.91 27.05 4.07
C GLY A 28 7.73 26.73 5.32
N ILE A 29 8.63 27.62 5.73
CA ILE A 29 9.40 27.47 6.98
C ILE A 29 8.46 27.48 8.19
N GLY A 30 7.47 28.37 8.23
CA GLY A 30 6.48 28.42 9.31
C GLY A 30 5.72 27.11 9.47
N VAL A 31 5.28 26.51 8.35
CA VAL A 31 4.62 25.20 8.35
C VAL A 31 5.56 24.10 8.85
N LEU A 32 6.83 24.09 8.42
CA LEU A 32 7.82 23.12 8.88
C LEU A 32 8.10 23.25 10.38
N LEU A 33 8.22 24.47 10.90
CA LEU A 33 8.42 24.72 12.32
C LEU A 33 7.20 24.28 13.14
N LEU A 34 5.99 24.52 12.66
CA LEU A 34 4.77 24.04 13.30
C LEU A 34 4.76 22.50 13.40
N TRP A 35 5.05 21.79 12.30
CA TRP A 35 5.13 20.34 12.31
C TRP A 35 6.21 19.81 13.24
N ALA A 36 7.39 20.44 13.26
CA ALA A 36 8.46 20.08 14.17
C ALA A 36 8.04 20.29 15.63
N ALA A 37 7.40 21.41 15.96
CA ALA A 37 6.90 21.70 17.29
C ALA A 37 5.83 20.69 17.74
N LEU A 38 4.89 20.32 16.86
CA LEU A 38 3.89 19.28 17.14
C LEU A 38 4.53 17.91 17.36
N ALA A 39 5.55 17.54 16.58
CA ALA A 39 6.28 16.29 16.77
C ALA A 39 7.05 16.26 18.10
N ILE A 40 7.71 17.37 18.47
CA ILE A 40 8.39 17.52 19.76
C ILE A 40 7.38 17.43 20.91
N ALA A 41 6.24 18.12 20.81
CA ALA A 41 5.18 18.06 21.81
C ALA A 41 4.64 16.63 21.97
N LEU A 42 4.45 15.90 20.87
CA LEU A 42 4.02 14.50 20.90
C LEU A 42 5.03 13.61 21.65
N VAL A 43 6.32 13.73 21.33
CA VAL A 43 7.39 12.97 22.01
C VAL A 43 7.45 13.33 23.50
N PHE A 44 7.32 14.62 23.83
CA PHE A 44 7.28 15.06 25.22
C PHE A 44 6.07 14.48 25.98
N MET A 45 4.88 14.47 25.38
CA MET A 45 3.68 13.85 25.95
C MET A 45 3.84 12.34 26.16
N MET A 46 4.55 11.65 25.25
CA MET A 46 4.87 10.23 25.38
C MET A 46 5.79 9.94 26.56
N ILE A 47 6.87 10.71 26.71
CA ILE A 47 7.85 10.52 27.78
C ILE A 47 7.19 10.80 29.14
N ASN A 48 6.44 11.90 29.26
CA ASN A 48 5.88 12.32 30.54
C ASN A 48 4.71 11.45 31.02
N GLY A 49 3.92 10.89 30.11
CA GLY A 49 2.83 10.00 30.53
C GLY A 49 3.25 8.53 30.65
N TRP A 50 4.52 8.19 30.41
CA TRP A 50 5.00 6.81 30.43
C TRP A 50 4.67 6.11 31.75
N ASP A 51 3.95 5.00 31.63
CA ASP A 51 3.51 4.18 32.76
C ASP A 51 4.00 2.74 32.55
N GLN A 52 4.95 2.34 33.40
CA GLN A 52 5.61 1.05 33.29
C GLN A 52 4.68 -0.13 33.57
N ASP A 53 3.71 0.03 34.46
CA ASP A 53 2.76 -1.04 34.82
C ASP A 53 1.80 -1.30 33.66
N LYS A 54 1.33 -0.25 32.99
CA LYS A 54 0.53 -0.38 31.77
C LYS A 54 1.32 -1.05 30.65
N PHE A 55 2.58 -0.67 30.47
CA PHE A 55 3.43 -1.28 29.44
C PHE A 55 3.62 -2.78 29.68
N GLN A 56 3.91 -3.21 30.91
CA GLN A 56 4.06 -4.63 31.24
C GLN A 56 2.75 -5.40 31.09
N ARG A 57 1.62 -4.78 31.45
CA ARG A 57 0.29 -5.42 31.37
C ARG A 57 -0.23 -5.58 29.94
N TYR A 58 -0.04 -4.57 29.09
CA TYR A 58 -0.61 -4.55 27.74
C TYR A 58 0.40 -4.85 26.64
N GLY A 59 1.70 -4.62 26.83
CA GLY A 59 2.75 -4.85 25.84
C GLY A 59 2.68 -6.23 25.13
N PRO A 60 2.52 -7.35 25.86
CA PRO A 60 2.34 -8.67 25.24
C PRO A 60 1.13 -8.76 24.30
N ARG A 61 0.03 -8.05 24.62
CA ARG A 61 -1.16 -7.98 23.76
C ARG A 61 -0.89 -7.21 22.48
N TYR A 62 -0.10 -6.13 22.52
CA TYR A 62 0.30 -5.43 21.30
C TYR A 62 1.13 -6.32 20.38
N LEU A 63 2.01 -7.15 20.92
CA LEU A 63 2.77 -8.12 20.11
C LEU A 63 1.87 -9.20 19.49
N HIS A 64 0.87 -9.67 20.24
CA HIS A 64 -0.13 -10.59 19.70
C HIS A 64 -0.98 -9.93 18.59
N GLY A 65 -1.49 -8.72 18.83
CA GLY A 65 -2.23 -7.95 17.84
C GLY A 65 -1.39 -7.65 16.59
N LEU A 66 -0.11 -7.32 16.77
CA LEU A 66 0.86 -7.15 15.71
C LEU A 66 1.00 -8.42 14.85
N TRP A 67 1.15 -9.58 15.48
CA TRP A 67 1.20 -10.85 14.77
C TRP A 67 -0.10 -11.14 13.99
N THR A 68 -1.25 -10.87 14.61
CA THR A 68 -2.56 -10.96 13.94
C THR A 68 -2.64 -10.03 12.72
N THR A 69 -2.19 -8.78 12.84
CA THR A 69 -2.13 -7.84 11.71
C THR A 69 -1.23 -8.37 10.59
N ILE A 70 0.00 -8.80 10.91
CA ILE A 70 0.97 -9.29 9.91
C ILE A 70 0.45 -10.54 9.21
N SER A 71 -0.10 -11.50 9.95
CA SER A 71 -0.66 -12.73 9.37
C SER A 71 -1.85 -12.44 8.46
N LEU A 72 -2.77 -11.58 8.90
CA LEU A 72 -3.96 -11.20 8.13
C LEU A 72 -3.58 -10.48 6.83
N VAL A 73 -2.69 -9.50 6.90
CA VAL A 73 -2.19 -8.76 5.73
C VAL A 73 -1.39 -9.69 4.82
N GLY A 74 -0.45 -10.45 5.37
CA GLY A 74 0.41 -11.35 4.59
C GLY A 74 -0.39 -12.37 3.79
N LEU A 75 -1.37 -13.02 4.42
CA LEU A 75 -2.27 -13.94 3.74
C LEU A 75 -3.14 -13.22 2.69
N SER A 76 -3.69 -12.04 3.02
CA SER A 76 -4.49 -11.25 2.07
C SER A 76 -3.70 -10.84 0.83
N VAL A 77 -2.43 -10.45 0.98
CA VAL A 77 -1.55 -10.11 -0.15
C VAL A 77 -1.30 -11.32 -1.03
N ILE A 78 -1.00 -12.49 -0.44
CA ILE A 78 -0.71 -13.72 -1.19
C ILE A 78 -1.95 -14.21 -1.94
N LEU A 79 -3.08 -14.34 -1.25
CA LEU A 79 -4.35 -14.76 -1.86
C LEU A 79 -4.82 -13.73 -2.89
N GLY A 80 -4.63 -12.44 -2.58
CA GLY A 80 -4.91 -11.33 -3.47
C GLY A 80 -4.06 -11.39 -4.75
N ALA A 81 -2.78 -11.73 -4.66
CA ALA A 81 -1.90 -11.89 -5.81
C ALA A 81 -2.36 -13.05 -6.71
N ILE A 82 -2.70 -14.20 -6.10
CA ILE A 82 -3.24 -15.37 -6.81
C ILE A 82 -4.53 -15.01 -7.55
N LEU A 83 -5.45 -14.29 -6.89
CA LEU A 83 -6.72 -13.86 -7.48
C LEU A 83 -6.55 -12.73 -8.51
N SER A 84 -5.56 -11.85 -8.33
CA SER A 84 -5.34 -10.70 -9.19
C SER A 84 -4.88 -11.09 -10.60
N ALA A 85 -4.10 -12.17 -10.73
CA ALA A 85 -3.58 -12.62 -12.01
C ALA A 85 -4.70 -12.96 -13.03
N PRO A 86 -5.66 -13.87 -12.74
CA PRO A 86 -6.76 -14.13 -13.65
C PRO A 86 -7.64 -12.91 -13.89
N ILE A 87 -7.84 -12.03 -12.89
CA ILE A 87 -8.60 -10.79 -13.04
C ILE A 87 -7.90 -9.83 -14.02
N ALA A 88 -6.58 -9.64 -13.89
CA ALA A 88 -5.81 -8.81 -14.80
C ALA A 88 -5.88 -9.34 -16.24
N PHE A 89 -5.77 -10.66 -16.43
CA PHE A 89 -5.93 -11.27 -17.76
C PHE A 89 -7.36 -11.11 -18.31
N ALA A 90 -8.38 -11.27 -17.47
CA ALA A 90 -9.77 -11.03 -17.84
C ALA A 90 -10.01 -9.57 -18.25
N ARG A 91 -9.42 -8.61 -17.54
CA ARG A 91 -9.44 -7.17 -17.86
C ARG A 91 -8.74 -6.81 -19.17
N MET A 92 -7.78 -7.63 -19.63
CA MET A 92 -7.10 -7.46 -20.92
C MET A 92 -7.73 -8.30 -22.04
N ALA A 93 -8.73 -9.13 -21.72
CA ALA A 93 -9.33 -10.02 -22.70
C ALA A 93 -10.13 -9.24 -23.75
N ARG A 94 -10.07 -9.72 -25.01
CA ARG A 94 -10.92 -9.21 -26.11
C ARG A 94 -12.39 -9.56 -25.93
N ASN A 95 -12.69 -10.62 -25.17
CA ASN A 95 -14.06 -11.01 -24.85
C ASN A 95 -14.69 -9.94 -23.92
N LYS A 96 -15.68 -9.21 -24.46
CA LYS A 96 -16.36 -8.13 -23.75
C LYS A 96 -17.05 -8.56 -22.46
N VAL A 97 -17.55 -9.80 -22.40
CA VAL A 97 -18.22 -10.34 -21.20
C VAL A 97 -17.21 -10.55 -20.09
N LEU A 98 -16.12 -11.26 -20.39
CA LEU A 98 -15.06 -11.52 -19.41
C LEU A 98 -14.41 -10.22 -18.94
N ASN A 99 -14.16 -9.29 -19.86
CA ASN A 99 -13.67 -7.96 -19.55
C ASN A 99 -14.65 -7.19 -18.65
N GLY A 100 -15.94 -7.20 -18.99
CA GLY A 100 -16.99 -6.49 -18.27
C GLY A 100 -17.17 -6.99 -16.84
N ILE A 101 -17.14 -8.30 -16.62
CA ILE A 101 -17.23 -8.90 -15.28
C ILE A 101 -16.02 -8.48 -14.44
N ALA A 102 -14.80 -8.61 -14.98
CA ALA A 102 -13.60 -8.23 -14.27
C ALA A 102 -13.53 -6.70 -14.03
N TYR A 103 -14.01 -5.89 -14.99
CA TYR A 103 -14.15 -4.44 -14.83
C TYR A 103 -15.09 -4.10 -13.69
N ALA A 104 -16.28 -4.71 -13.64
CA ALA A 104 -17.26 -4.47 -12.59
C ALA A 104 -16.70 -4.83 -11.21
N TYR A 105 -16.05 -5.98 -11.09
CA TYR A 105 -15.35 -6.39 -9.86
C TYR A 105 -14.32 -5.32 -9.44
N VAL A 106 -13.38 -4.98 -10.32
CA VAL A 106 -12.32 -4.01 -10.03
C VAL A 106 -12.93 -2.65 -9.65
N TYR A 107 -13.94 -2.21 -10.39
CA TYR A 107 -14.63 -0.94 -10.16
C TYR A 107 -15.27 -0.91 -8.77
N VAL A 108 -16.01 -1.94 -8.38
CA VAL A 108 -16.66 -2.02 -7.06
C VAL A 108 -15.61 -2.01 -5.95
N PHE A 109 -14.62 -2.91 -5.99
CA PHE A 109 -13.69 -3.07 -4.87
C PHE A 109 -12.70 -1.89 -4.72
N ARG A 110 -12.37 -1.18 -5.81
CA ARG A 110 -11.52 0.01 -5.74
C ARG A 110 -12.30 1.29 -5.43
N SER A 111 -13.58 1.37 -5.80
CA SER A 111 -14.39 2.59 -5.64
C SER A 111 -15.21 2.60 -4.35
N THR A 112 -15.27 1.50 -3.61
CA THR A 112 -16.00 1.41 -2.33
C THR A 112 -15.03 1.38 -1.15
N PRO A 113 -15.40 1.97 0.01
CA PRO A 113 -14.56 1.93 1.20
C PRO A 113 -14.35 0.49 1.70
N LEU A 114 -13.11 0.16 2.08
CA LEU A 114 -12.77 -1.15 2.66
C LEU A 114 -13.63 -1.48 3.90
N LEU A 115 -13.93 -0.48 4.74
CA LEU A 115 -14.81 -0.66 5.90
C LEU A 115 -16.22 -1.10 5.48
N ALA A 116 -16.78 -0.53 4.40
CA ALA A 116 -18.10 -0.90 3.90
C ALA A 116 -18.09 -2.34 3.35
N GLN A 117 -17.03 -2.72 2.62
CA GLN A 117 -16.85 -4.10 2.14
C GLN A 117 -16.80 -5.10 3.29
N LEU A 118 -16.05 -4.76 4.35
CA LEU A 118 -15.95 -5.58 5.56
C LEU A 118 -17.30 -5.74 6.25
N PHE A 119 -18.08 -4.66 6.37
CA PHE A 119 -19.41 -4.71 6.97
C PHE A 119 -20.40 -5.51 6.14
N LEU A 120 -20.39 -5.37 4.81
CA LEU A 120 -21.23 -6.18 3.93
C LEU A 120 -20.89 -7.67 4.05
N ILE A 121 -19.60 -8.01 4.17
CA ILE A 121 -19.19 -9.40 4.35
C ILE A 121 -19.55 -9.91 5.75
N TYR A 122 -19.26 -9.16 6.80
CA TYR A 122 -19.46 -9.64 8.17
C TYR A 122 -20.94 -9.60 8.60
N TYR A 123 -21.59 -8.43 8.49
CA TYR A 123 -23.00 -8.26 8.90
C TYR A 123 -23.98 -8.62 7.78
N GLY A 124 -23.66 -8.24 6.54
CA GLY A 124 -24.53 -8.50 5.38
C GLY A 124 -24.67 -9.99 5.12
N LEU A 125 -23.56 -10.72 4.91
CA LEU A 125 -23.62 -12.18 4.75
C LEU A 125 -24.05 -12.90 6.04
N GLY A 126 -23.74 -12.33 7.22
CA GLY A 126 -24.26 -12.83 8.49
C GLY A 126 -25.80 -12.87 8.57
N SER A 127 -26.49 -12.03 7.80
CA SER A 127 -27.96 -12.03 7.71
C SER A 127 -28.51 -13.22 6.92
N PHE A 128 -27.69 -13.86 6.07
CA PHE A 128 -28.01 -15.08 5.32
C PHE A 128 -27.50 -16.35 6.02
N ARG A 129 -27.46 -16.32 7.36
CA ARG A 129 -26.96 -17.43 8.17
C ARG A 129 -27.65 -18.76 7.83
N PRO A 130 -29.00 -18.87 7.75
CA PRO A 130 -29.66 -20.14 7.44
C PRO A 130 -29.21 -20.74 6.10
N GLU A 131 -29.06 -19.90 5.08
CA GLU A 131 -28.61 -20.31 3.75
C GLU A 131 -27.14 -20.76 3.78
N LEU A 132 -26.28 -20.02 4.47
CA LEU A 132 -24.86 -20.36 4.64
C LEU A 132 -24.64 -21.62 5.47
N GLU A 133 -25.50 -21.88 6.46
CA GLU A 133 -25.51 -23.14 7.22
C GLU A 133 -25.93 -24.31 6.32
N ALA A 134 -26.98 -24.14 5.52
CA ALA A 134 -27.47 -25.17 4.60
C ALA A 134 -26.43 -25.60 3.56
N VAL A 135 -25.59 -24.67 3.07
CA VAL A 135 -24.48 -24.98 2.15
C VAL A 135 -23.15 -25.30 2.84
N GLY A 136 -23.12 -25.36 4.18
CA GLY A 136 -21.94 -25.73 4.96
C GLY A 136 -20.81 -24.69 4.96
N LEU A 137 -21.10 -23.42 4.69
CA LEU A 137 -20.13 -22.31 4.68
C LEU A 137 -20.16 -21.45 5.96
N TRP A 138 -21.10 -21.69 6.87
CA TRP A 138 -21.24 -20.88 8.08
C TRP A 138 -20.00 -20.90 8.99
N TRP A 139 -19.23 -21.99 9.01
CA TRP A 139 -17.98 -22.06 9.77
C TRP A 139 -16.96 -20.98 9.37
N PHE A 140 -17.02 -20.51 8.12
CA PHE A 140 -16.15 -19.46 7.60
C PHE A 140 -16.70 -18.08 7.98
N PHE A 141 -17.98 -17.82 7.69
CA PHE A 141 -18.58 -16.49 7.87
C PHE A 141 -18.96 -16.15 9.32
N ARG A 142 -18.98 -17.13 10.24
CA ARG A 142 -19.18 -16.86 11.66
C ARG A 142 -17.96 -16.21 12.32
N GLU A 143 -16.75 -16.46 11.81
CA GLU A 143 -15.52 -15.96 12.42
C GLU A 143 -15.09 -14.63 11.80
N ALA A 144 -15.01 -13.60 12.63
CA ALA A 144 -14.65 -12.24 12.19
C ALA A 144 -13.28 -12.18 11.49
N TRP A 145 -12.32 -13.01 11.91
CA TRP A 145 -11.00 -13.08 11.29
C TRP A 145 -11.07 -13.55 9.84
N TYR A 146 -11.88 -14.57 9.53
CA TYR A 146 -12.08 -15.05 8.15
C TYR A 146 -12.81 -14.02 7.30
N CYS A 147 -13.82 -13.34 7.84
CA CYS A 147 -14.49 -12.23 7.16
C CYS A 147 -13.53 -11.06 6.86
N GLY A 148 -12.65 -10.73 7.81
CA GLY A 148 -11.57 -9.75 7.62
C GLY A 148 -10.60 -10.16 6.52
N LEU A 149 -10.11 -11.41 6.56
CA LEU A 149 -9.22 -11.96 5.55
C LEU A 149 -9.86 -11.92 4.16
N PHE A 150 -11.12 -12.34 4.05
CA PHE A 150 -11.85 -12.36 2.79
C PHE A 150 -12.04 -10.95 2.22
N SER A 151 -12.47 -10.00 3.06
CA SER A 151 -12.65 -8.61 2.66
C SER A 151 -11.34 -7.98 2.17
N LEU A 152 -10.26 -8.13 2.93
CA LEU A 152 -8.94 -7.60 2.58
C LEU A 152 -8.39 -8.26 1.30
N THR A 153 -8.57 -9.58 1.15
CA THR A 153 -8.17 -10.35 -0.05
C THR A 153 -8.86 -9.83 -1.29
N LEU A 154 -10.19 -9.66 -1.26
CA LEU A 154 -10.95 -9.17 -2.42
C LEU A 154 -10.58 -7.71 -2.74
N ASN A 155 -10.38 -6.89 -1.72
CA ASN A 155 -9.97 -5.51 -1.90
C ASN A 155 -8.60 -5.44 -2.59
N THR A 156 -7.57 -6.06 -2.01
CA THR A 156 -6.21 -5.98 -2.56
C THR A 156 -6.10 -6.72 -3.90
N ALA A 157 -6.85 -7.79 -4.15
CA ALA A 157 -6.89 -8.44 -5.46
C ALA A 157 -7.29 -7.48 -6.59
N ALA A 158 -8.26 -6.59 -6.34
CA ALA A 158 -8.69 -5.60 -7.31
C ALA A 158 -7.61 -4.54 -7.59
N TYR A 159 -6.92 -4.04 -6.56
CA TYR A 159 -5.81 -3.10 -6.72
C TYR A 159 -4.61 -3.75 -7.42
N GLN A 160 -4.23 -4.95 -6.97
CA GLN A 160 -3.14 -5.73 -7.56
C GLN A 160 -3.40 -6.11 -9.03
N ALA A 161 -4.65 -6.39 -9.41
CA ALA A 161 -5.00 -6.71 -10.78
C ALA A 161 -4.79 -5.52 -11.71
N GLU A 162 -5.17 -4.31 -11.26
CA GLU A 162 -4.96 -3.08 -12.03
C GLU A 162 -3.49 -2.65 -12.07
N ILE A 163 -2.73 -2.88 -10.99
CA ILE A 163 -1.27 -2.71 -10.98
C ILE A 163 -0.64 -3.63 -12.04
N LEU A 164 -0.98 -4.93 -12.04
CA LEU A 164 -0.44 -5.90 -12.97
C LEU A 164 -0.82 -5.56 -14.42
N ARG A 165 -2.09 -5.23 -14.66
CA ARG A 165 -2.59 -4.81 -15.97
C ARG A 165 -1.84 -3.57 -16.47
N GLY A 166 -1.77 -2.52 -15.66
CA GLY A 166 -1.07 -1.28 -16.00
C GLY A 166 0.41 -1.51 -16.28
N ALA A 167 1.07 -2.37 -15.50
CA ALA A 167 2.46 -2.71 -15.72
C ALA A 167 2.69 -3.48 -17.03
N ILE A 168 1.81 -4.42 -17.38
CA ILE A 168 1.86 -5.15 -18.66
C ILE A 168 1.65 -4.19 -19.84
N GLU A 169 0.67 -3.29 -19.75
CA GLU A 169 0.38 -2.31 -20.79
C GLU A 169 1.48 -1.24 -20.95
N SER A 170 2.26 -0.98 -19.90
CA SER A 170 3.36 -0.01 -19.92
C SER A 170 4.61 -0.50 -20.67
N VAL A 171 4.70 -1.80 -20.99
CA VAL A 171 5.85 -2.35 -21.71
C VAL A 171 5.90 -1.75 -23.13
N PRO A 172 7.05 -1.19 -23.57
CA PRO A 172 7.14 -0.54 -24.88
C PRO A 172 6.76 -1.46 -26.04
N ARG A 173 6.00 -0.93 -27.00
CA ARG A 173 5.58 -1.68 -28.20
C ARG A 173 6.72 -2.34 -28.96
N GLY A 174 7.91 -1.71 -28.98
CA GLY A 174 9.12 -2.26 -29.59
C GLY A 174 9.53 -3.63 -29.03
N GLN A 175 9.22 -3.95 -27.76
CA GLN A 175 9.46 -5.28 -27.19
C GLN A 175 8.53 -6.34 -27.80
N HIS A 176 7.28 -5.96 -28.06
CA HIS A 176 6.31 -6.83 -28.73
C HIS A 176 6.67 -7.04 -30.20
N GLU A 177 7.03 -5.96 -30.91
CA GLU A 177 7.43 -5.97 -32.31
C GLU A 177 8.74 -6.74 -32.51
N GLY A 178 9.75 -6.53 -31.65
CA GLY A 178 11.01 -7.27 -31.69
C GLY A 178 10.82 -8.77 -31.44
N ALA A 179 9.97 -9.15 -30.48
CA ALA A 179 9.64 -10.56 -30.26
C ALA A 179 8.94 -11.19 -31.48
N ALA A 180 8.05 -10.44 -32.15
CA ALA A 180 7.38 -10.88 -33.37
C ALA A 180 8.36 -11.01 -34.55
N ALA A 181 9.31 -10.09 -34.71
CA ALA A 181 10.34 -10.14 -35.75
C ALA A 181 11.27 -11.35 -35.60
N LEU A 182 11.51 -11.80 -34.36
CA LEU A 182 12.24 -13.03 -34.05
C LEU A 182 11.39 -14.31 -34.19
N GLY A 183 10.14 -14.21 -34.65
CA GLY A 183 9.24 -15.36 -34.84
C GLY A 183 8.75 -15.99 -33.54
N LEU A 184 8.84 -15.30 -32.40
CA LEU A 184 8.38 -15.84 -31.12
C LEU A 184 6.84 -15.91 -31.09
N SER A 185 6.31 -17.06 -30.65
CA SER A 185 4.87 -17.19 -30.40
C SER A 185 4.42 -16.19 -29.32
N LYS A 186 3.17 -15.71 -29.39
CA LYS A 186 2.63 -14.74 -28.42
C LYS A 186 2.81 -15.17 -26.95
N ARG A 187 2.68 -16.48 -26.67
CA ARG A 187 2.88 -17.04 -25.33
C ARG A 187 4.33 -16.97 -24.88
N ASN A 188 5.28 -17.25 -25.78
CA ASN A 188 6.70 -17.17 -25.49
C ASN A 188 7.17 -15.72 -25.35
N ALA A 189 6.74 -14.84 -26.27
CA ALA A 189 6.95 -13.41 -26.19
C ALA A 189 6.44 -12.86 -24.85
N PHE A 190 5.20 -13.19 -24.48
CA PHE A 190 4.63 -12.73 -23.21
C PHE A 190 5.43 -13.22 -22.00
N ARG A 191 5.67 -14.52 -21.89
CA ARG A 191 6.30 -15.10 -20.69
C ARG A 191 7.77 -14.75 -20.53
N LYS A 192 8.52 -14.66 -21.63
CA LYS A 192 9.99 -14.51 -21.59
C LYS A 192 10.44 -13.06 -21.80
N VAL A 193 9.63 -12.22 -22.43
CA VAL A 193 10.02 -10.83 -22.75
C VAL A 193 9.18 -9.84 -21.96
N ILE A 194 7.85 -9.90 -22.11
CA ILE A 194 6.95 -8.84 -21.61
C ILE A 194 6.71 -8.97 -20.11
N LEU A 195 6.35 -10.16 -19.63
CA LEU A 195 5.99 -10.40 -18.23
C LEU A 195 7.13 -10.07 -17.26
N PRO A 196 8.40 -10.47 -17.49
CA PRO A 196 9.50 -10.11 -16.60
C PRO A 196 9.71 -8.59 -16.49
N GLN A 197 9.59 -7.87 -17.61
CA GLN A 197 9.69 -6.40 -17.63
C GLN A 197 8.52 -5.76 -16.88
N ALA A 198 7.29 -6.24 -17.13
CA ALA A 198 6.11 -5.78 -16.43
C ALA A 198 6.21 -5.99 -14.91
N LEU A 199 6.72 -7.13 -14.45
CA LEU A 199 6.89 -7.40 -13.01
C LEU A 199 7.91 -6.45 -12.35
N ILE A 200 8.95 -6.04 -13.08
CA ILE A 200 9.89 -5.01 -12.58
C ILE A 200 9.18 -3.66 -12.41
N VAL A 201 8.35 -3.26 -13.39
CA VAL A 201 7.58 -2.02 -13.32
C VAL A 201 6.53 -2.06 -12.20
N ALA A 202 5.88 -3.22 -12.01
CA ALA A 202 4.85 -3.42 -10.99
C ALA A 202 5.38 -3.39 -9.56
N LEU A 203 6.69 -3.58 -9.36
CA LEU A 203 7.29 -3.74 -8.04
C LEU A 203 7.01 -2.53 -7.13
N ARG A 204 7.27 -1.30 -7.57
CA ARG A 204 7.03 -0.12 -6.72
C ARG A 204 5.54 0.07 -6.36
N PRO A 205 4.60 0.02 -7.31
CA PRO A 205 3.17 0.06 -6.99
C PRO A 205 2.73 -1.05 -6.02
N TYR A 206 3.24 -2.28 -6.16
CA TYR A 206 2.93 -3.36 -5.22
C TYR A 206 3.39 -3.06 -3.80
N GLY A 207 4.60 -2.51 -3.63
CA GLY A 207 5.07 -2.10 -2.29
C GLY A 207 4.17 -1.05 -1.65
N ASN A 208 3.71 -0.08 -2.44
CA ASN A 208 2.77 0.94 -1.97
C ASN A 208 1.41 0.33 -1.58
N GLU A 209 0.90 -0.60 -2.39
CA GLU A 209 -0.35 -1.31 -2.10
C GLU A 209 -0.27 -2.09 -0.77
N ILE A 210 0.83 -2.80 -0.51
CA ILE A 210 1.01 -3.53 0.75
C ILE A 210 1.05 -2.56 1.95
N VAL A 211 1.74 -1.42 1.81
CA VAL A 211 1.77 -0.38 2.87
C VAL A 211 0.37 0.17 3.13
N LEU A 212 -0.42 0.40 2.08
CA LEU A 212 -1.81 0.84 2.21
C LEU A 212 -2.67 -0.23 2.88
N LEU A 213 -2.48 -1.50 2.54
CA LEU A 213 -3.22 -2.61 3.12
C LEU A 213 -2.90 -2.82 4.61
N ILE A 214 -1.65 -2.64 5.05
CA ILE A 214 -1.27 -2.67 6.47
C ILE A 214 -2.00 -1.59 7.27
N LYS A 215 -2.08 -0.37 6.72
CA LYS A 215 -2.81 0.71 7.39
C LYS A 215 -4.32 0.46 7.34
N GLY A 216 -4.81 -0.04 6.21
CA GLY A 216 -6.21 -0.37 6.00
C GLY A 216 -6.69 -1.51 6.89
N SER A 217 -5.84 -2.50 7.20
CA SER A 217 -6.24 -3.66 8.00
C SER A 217 -6.73 -3.29 9.40
N ALA A 218 -6.35 -2.12 9.93
CA ALA A 218 -6.86 -1.60 11.20
C ALA A 218 -8.40 -1.53 11.27
N VAL A 219 -9.11 -1.50 10.13
CA VAL A 219 -10.58 -1.51 10.10
C VAL A 219 -11.18 -2.80 10.69
N VAL A 220 -10.42 -3.92 10.70
CA VAL A 220 -10.92 -5.20 11.22
C VAL A 220 -11.15 -5.17 12.73
N ALA A 221 -10.49 -4.25 13.44
CA ALA A 221 -10.75 -3.96 14.85
C ALA A 221 -12.22 -3.59 15.14
N ILE A 222 -12.95 -3.11 14.13
CA ILE A 222 -14.35 -2.71 14.29
C ILE A 222 -15.28 -3.93 14.33
N VAL A 223 -14.90 -5.04 13.68
CA VAL A 223 -15.67 -6.28 13.67
C VAL A 223 -15.10 -7.31 14.66
N THR A 224 -14.60 -6.85 15.82
CA THR A 224 -14.12 -7.69 16.93
C THR A 224 -12.86 -8.51 16.68
N VAL A 225 -12.10 -8.23 15.61
CA VAL A 225 -10.79 -8.84 15.42
C VAL A 225 -9.77 -8.13 16.33
N TYR A 226 -9.11 -8.89 17.20
CA TYR A 226 -8.02 -8.40 18.06
C TYR A 226 -6.70 -8.33 17.28
N ASP A 227 -6.68 -7.50 16.23
CA ASP A 227 -5.47 -7.06 15.56
C ASP A 227 -4.76 -5.99 16.40
N LEU A 228 -3.68 -5.37 15.89
CA LEU A 228 -2.96 -4.31 16.59
C LEU A 228 -3.91 -3.18 17.03
N MET A 229 -4.85 -2.76 16.17
CA MET A 229 -5.81 -1.71 16.52
C MET A 229 -6.91 -2.23 17.48
N GLY A 230 -7.33 -3.48 17.34
CA GLY A 230 -8.27 -4.14 18.26
C GLY A 230 -7.74 -4.21 19.69
N GLU A 231 -6.49 -4.64 19.87
CA GLU A 231 -5.82 -4.66 21.18
C GLU A 231 -5.61 -3.25 21.74
N THR A 232 -5.34 -2.28 20.87
CA THR A 232 -5.24 -0.87 21.24
C THR A 232 -6.57 -0.34 21.80
N ARG A 233 -7.68 -0.60 21.10
CA ARG A 233 -9.03 -0.21 21.54
C ARG A 233 -9.43 -0.90 22.83
N TYR A 234 -9.04 -2.17 23.00
CA TYR A 234 -9.25 -2.90 24.24
C TYR A 234 -8.46 -2.28 25.40
N ALA A 235 -7.19 -1.94 25.21
CA ALA A 235 -6.39 -1.28 26.23
C ALA A 235 -7.01 0.07 26.62
N PHE A 236 -7.37 0.89 25.62
CA PHE A 236 -8.02 2.18 25.82
C PHE A 236 -9.34 2.07 26.58
N SER A 237 -10.20 1.09 26.27
CA SER A 237 -11.49 0.95 26.97
C SER A 237 -11.36 0.55 28.44
N ARG A 238 -10.17 0.07 28.85
CA ARG A 238 -9.87 -0.30 30.25
C ARG A 238 -9.14 0.79 31.01
N THR A 239 -8.33 1.59 30.33
CA THR A 239 -7.48 2.61 30.97
C THR A 239 -7.97 4.05 30.75
N PHE A 240 -8.77 4.29 29.71
CA PHE A 240 -9.13 5.61 29.16
C PHE A 240 -7.91 6.48 28.84
N ASP A 241 -6.76 5.85 28.61
CA ASP A 241 -5.49 6.51 28.40
C ASP A 241 -5.15 6.59 26.90
N TYR A 242 -5.12 7.79 26.35
CA TYR A 242 -4.83 8.01 24.92
C TYR A 242 -3.42 7.54 24.52
N GLN A 243 -2.49 7.36 25.48
CA GLN A 243 -1.15 6.85 25.20
C GLN A 243 -1.16 5.47 24.52
N THR A 244 -2.20 4.67 24.73
CA THR A 244 -2.36 3.38 24.05
C THR A 244 -2.34 3.55 22.52
N TYR A 245 -2.98 4.60 22.00
CA TYR A 245 -2.96 4.90 20.56
C TYR A 245 -1.59 5.40 20.07
N LEU A 246 -0.82 6.06 20.92
CA LEU A 246 0.56 6.47 20.58
C LEU A 246 1.47 5.26 20.42
N TRP A 247 1.35 4.27 21.31
CA TRP A 247 2.08 3.00 21.18
C TRP A 247 1.69 2.26 19.89
N ALA A 248 0.40 2.18 19.59
CA ALA A 248 -0.09 1.59 18.35
C ALA A 248 0.49 2.31 17.12
N ALA A 249 0.51 3.65 17.13
CA ALA A 249 1.07 4.45 16.04
C ALA A 249 2.57 4.16 15.82
N ILE A 250 3.35 3.98 16.89
CA ILE A 250 4.76 3.56 16.79
C ILE A 250 4.88 2.18 16.18
N PHE A 251 4.08 1.20 16.62
CA PHE A 251 4.11 -0.13 16.01
C PHE A 251 3.75 -0.09 14.53
N TYR A 252 2.68 0.61 14.13
CA TYR A 252 2.34 0.78 12.72
C TYR A 252 3.44 1.47 11.92
N LEU A 253 4.06 2.52 12.47
CA LEU A 253 5.18 3.21 11.84
C LEU A 253 6.36 2.27 11.67
N ALA A 254 6.71 1.50 12.71
CA ALA A 254 7.81 0.54 12.67
C ALA A 254 7.60 -0.54 11.60
N ILE A 255 6.40 -1.13 11.51
CA ILE A 255 6.08 -2.13 10.47
C ILE A 255 6.20 -1.51 9.07
N VAL A 256 5.62 -0.32 8.87
CA VAL A 256 5.63 0.35 7.56
C VAL A 256 7.06 0.75 7.15
N GLU A 257 7.88 1.24 8.09
CA GLU A 257 9.28 1.57 7.83
C GLU A 257 10.11 0.33 7.52
N ALA A 258 9.95 -0.74 8.31
CA ALA A 258 10.61 -2.02 8.08
C ALA A 258 10.26 -2.58 6.69
N LEU A 259 8.98 -2.58 6.32
CA LEU A 259 8.53 -3.01 5.00
C LEU A 259 9.11 -2.12 3.90
N ARG A 260 9.12 -0.78 4.07
CA ARG A 260 9.64 0.15 3.06
C ARG A 260 11.13 -0.08 2.80
N HIS A 261 11.92 -0.27 3.85
CA HIS A 261 13.35 -0.60 3.72
C HIS A 261 13.56 -1.96 3.06
N LEU A 262 12.80 -2.98 3.46
CA LEU A 262 12.84 -4.30 2.83
C LEU A 262 12.50 -4.20 1.33
N TRP A 263 11.45 -3.45 1.00
CA TRP A 263 11.01 -3.26 -0.38
C TRP A 263 12.04 -2.51 -1.22
N ALA A 264 12.62 -1.44 -0.68
CA ALA A 264 13.67 -0.68 -1.33
C ALA A 264 14.93 -1.53 -1.57
N PHE A 265 15.28 -2.42 -0.63
CA PHE A 265 16.37 -3.38 -0.81
C PHE A 265 16.07 -4.36 -1.96
N ILE A 266 14.86 -4.94 -1.99
CA ILE A 266 14.42 -5.84 -3.06
C ILE A 266 14.44 -5.12 -4.42
N GLU A 267 13.90 -3.90 -4.49
CA GLU A 267 13.90 -3.06 -5.70
C GLU A 267 15.32 -2.78 -6.18
N ALA A 268 16.22 -2.35 -5.30
CA ALA A 268 17.61 -2.09 -5.65
C ALA A 268 18.33 -3.35 -6.16
N ARG A 269 18.05 -4.52 -5.58
CA ARG A 269 18.65 -5.78 -6.01
C ARG A 269 18.16 -6.21 -7.38
N LEU A 270 16.86 -6.12 -7.65
CA LEU A 270 16.25 -6.51 -8.92
C LEU A 270 16.61 -5.55 -10.05
N THR A 271 16.66 -4.24 -9.77
CA THR A 271 16.93 -3.18 -10.77
C THR A 271 18.42 -2.86 -10.97
N ARG A 272 19.33 -3.60 -10.35
CA ARG A 272 20.80 -3.39 -10.47
C ARG A 272 21.31 -3.30 -11.92
N HIS A 273 20.64 -3.99 -12.84
CA HIS A 273 21.01 -4.03 -14.26
C HIS A 273 20.54 -2.80 -15.05
N LEU A 274 19.70 -1.95 -14.46
CA LEU A 274 19.17 -0.72 -15.07
C LEU A 274 19.99 0.53 -14.71
N LYS A 275 20.80 0.48 -13.65
CA LYS A 275 21.70 1.57 -13.27
C LYS A 275 23.00 1.45 -14.10
N ARG A 276 23.15 2.33 -15.08
CA ARG A 276 24.41 2.55 -15.81
C ARG A 276 25.19 3.70 -15.18
#